data_AF-M1ZRZ5-F1
#
_entry.id   AF-M1ZRZ5-F1
#
_cell.length_a   1.000
_cell.length_b   1.000
_cell.length_c   1.000
_cell.angle_alpha   90.00
_cell.angle_beta   90.00
_cell.angle_gamma   90.00
#
_symmetry.space_group_name_H-M   'P 1'
#
loop_
_entity.id
_entity.type
_entity.pdbx_description
1 polymer ?
#
loop_
_entity_poly.entity_id
_entity_poly.type
_entity_poly.pdbx_seq_one_letter_code
_entity_poly.pdbx_strand_id
1 'polypeptide(L)'
;MACDKSNSTESTKEEDKSRTMILATTTSTQDSGLLDYLLPEFKKDTGIDVKVVAKGTGEALKLGQNGDADCLLVHAKAKEEEFIKKGYGTERHDVMYNDFIIVGPKEDTAKLKEKAPNNAAEAFKLINESKASFVSRGDESGTHTKEKKLWKDIKVDPKGEWYISAGKGMGAVLQMANEKKAYTLTDRATYLSMKDKLDLVIVTEKSNDLYNQYGVIMLNTEKNKIKEKEAKEYIDWMLSDKGQKLIGEYGKEKYGQALFVANGKK
;
A
#
# COMPACT_ATOMS: atom_id res chain seq x y z
N MET A 1 67.27 36.38 -6.81
CA MET A 1 66.16 36.72 -7.74
C MET A 1 65.51 35.40 -8.13
N ALA A 2 64.40 35.08 -7.47
CA ALA A 2 63.04 34.99 -8.06
C ALA A 2 62.82 33.63 -8.75
N CYS A 3 62.22 32.66 -8.06
CA CYS A 3 60.78 32.35 -8.07
C CYS A 3 60.27 31.99 -9.48
N ASP A 4 59.87 30.74 -9.68
CA ASP A 4 58.43 30.50 -9.87
C ASP A 4 58.02 29.06 -9.54
N LYS A 5 57.01 28.96 -8.68
CA LYS A 5 56.30 27.73 -8.34
C LYS A 5 55.07 27.67 -9.25
N SER A 6 55.07 26.84 -10.28
CA SER A 6 53.83 26.54 -11.01
C SER A 6 52.98 25.57 -10.17
N ASN A 7 52.00 26.17 -9.50
CA ASN A 7 50.98 25.52 -8.71
C ASN A 7 50.02 24.76 -9.65
N SER A 8 50.10 23.44 -9.67
CA SER A 8 49.09 22.59 -10.30
C SER A 8 47.86 22.55 -9.41
N THR A 9 46.84 23.35 -9.75
CA THR A 9 45.50 23.23 -9.18
C THR A 9 44.86 21.92 -9.63
N GLU A 10 45.02 20.88 -8.81
CA GLU A 10 44.13 19.72 -8.83
C GLU A 10 42.73 20.18 -8.45
N SER A 11 41.88 20.34 -9.47
CA SER A 11 40.44 20.33 -9.32
C SER A 11 40.04 18.93 -8.83
N THR A 12 39.87 18.78 -7.53
CA THR A 12 39.09 17.68 -6.95
C THR A 12 37.65 17.85 -7.39
N LYS A 13 37.24 17.11 -8.41
CA LYS A 13 35.83 16.76 -8.61
C LYS A 13 35.41 15.96 -7.39
N GLU A 14 34.63 16.55 -6.49
CA GLU A 14 33.82 15.79 -5.57
C GLU A 14 32.91 14.88 -6.41
N GLU A 15 33.17 13.57 -6.37
CA GLU A 15 32.17 12.59 -6.78
C GLU A 15 30.95 12.79 -5.88
N ASP A 16 29.90 13.39 -6.44
CA ASP A 16 28.58 13.44 -5.83
C ASP A 16 28.12 11.98 -5.59
N LYS A 17 28.39 11.47 -4.39
CA LYS A 17 27.90 10.16 -3.97
C LYS A 17 26.38 10.26 -3.90
N SER A 18 25.72 9.86 -4.99
CA SER A 18 24.26 9.84 -5.09
C SER A 18 23.68 9.23 -3.81
N ARG A 19 22.92 10.03 -3.06
CA ARG A 19 22.30 9.58 -1.81
C ARG A 19 21.21 8.57 -2.16
N THR A 20 21.18 7.42 -1.50
CA THR A 20 20.19 6.37 -1.77
C THR A 20 19.64 5.77 -0.50
N MET A 21 18.40 5.32 -0.53
CA MET A 21 17.78 4.51 0.52
C MET A 21 16.95 3.35 -0.06
N ILE A 22 16.65 2.36 0.77
CA ILE A 22 15.78 1.23 0.45
C ILE A 22 14.45 1.40 1.19
N LEU A 23 13.36 1.42 0.43
CA LEU A 23 12.00 1.42 0.95
C LEU A 23 11.39 0.02 0.78
N ALA A 24 11.12 -0.68 1.88
CA ALA A 24 10.31 -1.89 1.83
C ALA A 24 8.82 -1.52 1.94
N THR A 25 8.03 -2.01 0.99
CA THR A 25 6.60 -1.69 0.90
C THR A 25 5.78 -2.89 0.47
N THR A 26 4.47 -2.70 0.32
CA THR A 26 3.59 -3.76 -0.14
C THR A 26 3.43 -3.76 -1.65
N THR A 27 3.21 -4.93 -2.26
CA THR A 27 2.88 -5.05 -3.69
C THR A 27 1.67 -4.19 -4.07
N SER A 28 0.64 -4.09 -3.22
CA SER A 28 -0.51 -3.22 -3.50
C SER A 28 -0.16 -1.72 -3.47
N THR A 29 0.84 -1.30 -2.69
CA THR A 29 1.37 0.07 -2.76
C THR A 29 2.03 0.33 -4.11
N GLN A 30 2.89 -0.59 -4.56
CA GLN A 30 3.59 -0.46 -5.85
C GLN A 30 2.60 -0.48 -7.02
N ASP A 31 1.68 -1.45 -7.04
CA ASP A 31 0.70 -1.64 -8.12
C ASP A 31 -0.27 -0.44 -8.24
N SER A 32 -0.43 0.36 -7.18
CA SER A 32 -1.23 1.58 -7.23
C SER A 32 -0.61 2.67 -8.11
N GLY A 33 0.68 2.58 -8.43
CA GLY A 33 1.45 3.58 -9.17
C GLY A 33 1.80 4.84 -8.36
N LEU A 34 1.39 4.92 -7.09
CA LEU A 34 1.63 6.10 -6.26
C LEU A 34 3.12 6.40 -6.08
N LEU A 35 3.95 5.37 -5.87
CA LEU A 35 5.39 5.58 -5.67
C LEU A 35 6.08 6.06 -6.94
N ASP A 36 5.66 5.59 -8.11
CA ASP A 36 6.17 6.06 -9.40
C ASP A 36 5.84 7.55 -9.64
N TYR A 37 4.77 8.05 -9.02
CA TYR A 37 4.38 9.46 -9.03
C TYR A 37 5.13 10.31 -7.99
N LEU A 38 5.28 9.82 -6.76
CA LEU A 38 5.87 10.60 -5.66
C LEU A 38 7.40 10.62 -5.66
N LEU A 39 8.05 9.48 -5.92
CA LEU A 39 9.49 9.34 -5.76
C LEU A 39 10.32 10.23 -6.71
N PRO A 40 9.89 10.52 -7.97
CA PRO A 40 10.56 11.50 -8.80
C PRO A 40 10.56 12.92 -8.20
N GLU A 41 9.43 13.35 -7.61
CA GLU A 41 9.33 14.66 -6.94
C GLU A 41 10.18 14.71 -5.66
N PHE A 42 10.17 13.62 -4.88
CA PHE A 42 11.04 13.50 -3.71
C PHE A 42 12.53 13.60 -4.09
N LYS A 43 12.95 12.88 -5.12
CA LYS A 43 14.34 12.90 -5.61
C LYS A 43 14.73 14.30 -6.11
N LYS A 44 13.83 15.01 -6.79
CA LYS A 44 14.06 16.39 -7.24
C LYS A 44 14.26 17.35 -6.06
N ASP A 45 13.53 17.17 -4.96
CA ASP A 45 13.61 18.05 -3.79
C ASP A 45 14.80 17.76 -2.88
N THR A 46 15.26 16.50 -2.81
CA THR A 46 16.22 16.04 -1.79
C THR A 46 17.53 15.48 -2.33
N GLY A 47 17.56 15.13 -3.62
CA GLY A 47 18.66 14.39 -4.25
C GLY A 47 18.74 12.91 -3.86
N ILE A 48 17.78 12.38 -3.10
CA ILE A 48 17.79 10.99 -2.63
C ILE A 48 17.09 10.07 -3.64
N ASP A 49 17.76 9.00 -4.05
CA ASP A 49 17.18 7.93 -4.85
C ASP A 49 16.60 6.81 -3.97
N VAL A 50 15.35 6.43 -4.22
CA VAL A 50 14.64 5.44 -3.40
C VAL A 50 14.51 4.13 -4.16
N LYS A 51 15.17 3.09 -3.67
CA LYS A 51 15.06 1.72 -4.19
C LYS A 51 13.89 1.03 -3.52
N VAL A 52 12.82 0.78 -4.26
CA VAL A 52 11.60 0.15 -3.73
C VAL A 52 11.70 -1.37 -3.79
N VAL A 53 11.43 -2.03 -2.66
CA VAL A 53 11.27 -3.48 -2.56
C VAL A 53 9.84 -3.78 -2.15
N ALA A 54 9.02 -4.20 -3.11
CA ALA A 54 7.60 -4.48 -2.89
C ALA A 54 7.35 -5.99 -2.65
N LYS A 55 6.75 -6.32 -1.50
CA LYS A 55 6.45 -7.70 -1.07
C LYS A 55 5.10 -7.79 -0.36
N GLY A 56 4.70 -8.97 0.13
CA GLY A 56 3.59 -9.06 1.09
C GLY A 56 3.94 -8.33 2.40
N THR A 57 2.95 -7.85 3.17
CA THR A 57 3.22 -7.07 4.40
C THR A 57 4.11 -7.82 5.39
N GLY A 58 3.94 -9.14 5.55
CA GLY A 58 4.79 -9.95 6.43
C GLY A 58 6.25 -10.01 5.96
N GLU A 59 6.46 -10.14 4.66
CA GLU A 59 7.80 -10.14 4.06
C GLU A 59 8.46 -8.76 4.11
N ALA A 60 7.71 -7.68 3.87
CA ALA A 60 8.21 -6.31 4.00
C ALA A 60 8.66 -6.00 5.44
N LEU A 61 7.87 -6.42 6.44
CA LEU A 61 8.27 -6.33 7.86
C LEU A 61 9.50 -7.20 8.14
N LYS A 62 9.61 -8.39 7.54
CA LYS A 62 10.79 -9.26 7.70
C LYS A 62 12.07 -8.63 7.11
N LEU A 63 11.98 -7.97 5.95
CA LEU A 63 13.10 -7.19 5.40
C LEU A 63 13.54 -6.10 6.39
N GLY A 64 12.57 -5.40 7.00
CA GLY A 64 12.86 -4.44 8.06
C GLY A 64 13.52 -5.07 9.30
N GLN A 65 13.05 -6.24 9.75
CA GLN A 65 13.67 -6.96 10.88
C GLN A 65 15.13 -7.29 10.61
N ASN A 66 15.44 -7.71 9.39
CA ASN A 66 16.78 -8.12 8.96
C ASN A 66 17.74 -6.95 8.67
N GLY A 67 17.24 -5.71 8.61
CA GLY A 67 18.04 -4.56 8.18
C GLY A 67 18.25 -4.47 6.66
N ASP A 68 17.42 -5.16 5.88
CA ASP A 68 17.47 -5.15 4.41
C ASP A 68 16.72 -3.95 3.79
N ALA A 69 16.25 -3.02 4.62
CA ALA A 69 15.59 -1.78 4.23
C ALA A 69 16.01 -0.64 5.17
N ASP A 70 15.73 0.61 4.81
CA ASP A 70 15.95 1.78 5.68
C ASP A 70 14.63 2.30 6.26
N CYS A 71 13.55 2.15 5.50
CA CYS A 71 12.21 2.60 5.85
C CYS A 71 11.15 1.59 5.38
N LEU A 72 10.03 1.55 6.10
CA LEU A 72 8.84 0.79 5.72
C LEU A 72 7.71 1.76 5.35
N LEU A 73 6.98 1.45 4.27
CA LEU A 73 5.66 2.04 3.99
C LEU A 73 4.65 0.90 3.82
N VAL A 74 3.88 0.61 4.86
CA VAL A 74 2.96 -0.54 4.91
C VAL A 74 1.60 -0.12 5.48
N HIS A 75 0.63 -1.04 5.53
CA HIS A 75 -0.77 -0.75 5.91
C HIS A 75 -1.42 -1.82 6.79
N ALA A 76 -0.65 -2.41 7.71
CA ALA A 76 -1.14 -3.31 8.74
C ALA A 76 -0.77 -2.80 10.14
N LYS A 77 -1.47 -1.74 10.59
CA LYS A 77 -1.22 -1.04 11.86
C LYS A 77 -0.92 -1.95 13.07
N ALA A 78 -1.70 -3.00 13.29
CA ALA A 78 -1.45 -3.93 14.40
C ALA A 78 -0.08 -4.65 14.31
N LYS A 79 0.33 -5.06 13.10
CA LYS A 79 1.65 -5.69 12.89
C LYS A 79 2.79 -4.66 12.98
N GLU A 80 2.53 -3.42 12.58
CA GLU A 80 3.46 -2.31 12.67
C GLU A 80 3.72 -1.91 14.13
N GLU A 81 2.67 -1.81 14.94
CA GLU A 81 2.78 -1.54 16.38
C GLU A 81 3.53 -2.68 17.10
N GLU A 82 3.26 -3.94 16.73
CA GLU A 82 4.03 -5.08 17.25
C GLU A 82 5.50 -5.03 16.82
N PHE A 83 5.79 -4.64 15.57
CA PHE A 83 7.14 -4.48 15.04
C PHE A 83 7.94 -3.42 15.82
N ILE A 84 7.32 -2.27 16.11
CA ILE A 84 7.90 -1.21 16.94
C ILE A 84 8.08 -1.69 18.38
N LYS A 85 7.08 -2.35 18.96
CA LYS A 85 7.16 -2.89 20.33
C LYS A 85 8.30 -3.89 20.50
N LYS A 86 8.65 -4.64 19.46
CA LYS A 86 9.82 -5.54 19.42
C LYS A 86 11.15 -4.82 19.15
N GLY A 87 11.12 -3.49 19.01
CA GLY A 87 12.28 -2.62 18.85
C GLY A 87 12.91 -2.63 17.46
N TYR A 88 12.22 -3.11 16.42
CA TYR A 88 12.75 -3.13 15.05
C TYR A 88 12.54 -1.80 14.30
N GLY A 89 11.58 -0.99 14.73
CA GLY A 89 11.29 0.34 14.20
C GLY A 89 11.25 1.37 15.32
N THR A 90 11.32 2.63 14.94
CA THR A 90 11.30 3.79 15.85
C THR A 90 9.87 4.20 16.18
N GLU A 91 9.27 5.05 15.34
CA GLU A 91 7.89 5.52 15.44
C GLU A 91 7.15 5.23 14.13
N ARG A 92 5.83 5.06 14.24
CA ARG A 92 4.92 4.95 13.10
C ARG A 92 4.24 6.29 12.88
N HIS A 93 4.44 6.87 11.71
CA HIS A 93 3.71 8.06 11.28
C HIS A 93 2.60 7.67 10.30
N ASP A 94 1.37 8.11 10.56
CA ASP A 94 0.30 8.03 9.57
C ASP A 94 0.62 8.94 8.39
N VAL A 95 0.40 8.46 7.17
CA VAL A 95 0.72 9.21 5.94
C VAL A 95 -0.53 9.50 5.12
N MET A 96 -1.30 8.44 4.89
CA MET A 96 -2.47 8.47 4.03
C MET A 96 -3.32 7.25 4.28
N TYR A 97 -4.54 7.26 3.77
CA TYR A 97 -5.36 6.08 3.70
C TYR A 97 -6.02 5.95 2.33
N ASN A 98 -6.36 4.71 1.99
CA ASN A 98 -7.41 4.44 1.03
C ASN A 98 -8.45 3.55 1.69
N ASP A 99 -9.38 3.05 0.89
CA ASP A 99 -10.36 2.09 1.33
C ASP A 99 -10.37 0.83 0.46
N PHE A 100 -10.73 -0.27 1.11
CA PHE A 100 -11.21 -1.45 0.43
C PHE A 100 -12.68 -1.27 0.05
N ILE A 101 -13.08 -1.98 -0.99
CA ILE A 101 -14.46 -2.06 -1.45
C ILE A 101 -14.76 -3.52 -1.79
N ILE A 102 -16.03 -3.89 -1.69
CA ILE A 102 -16.53 -5.14 -2.25
C ILE A 102 -17.12 -4.79 -3.60
N VAL A 103 -16.65 -5.49 -4.63
CA VAL A 103 -17.21 -5.41 -5.97
C VAL A 103 -17.87 -6.74 -6.33
N GLY A 104 -18.87 -6.69 -7.20
CA GLY A 104 -19.62 -7.86 -7.63
C GLY A 104 -20.36 -7.63 -8.95
N PRO A 105 -21.06 -8.64 -9.47
CA PRO A 105 -21.84 -8.51 -10.70
C PRO A 105 -22.95 -7.46 -10.57
N LYS A 106 -23.35 -6.84 -11.68
CA LYS A 106 -24.44 -5.84 -11.72
C LYS A 106 -25.74 -6.39 -11.15
N GLU A 107 -26.01 -7.66 -11.43
CA GLU A 107 -27.17 -8.43 -10.99
C GLU A 107 -27.25 -8.57 -9.46
N ASP A 108 -26.11 -8.49 -8.76
CA ASP A 108 -26.00 -8.51 -7.29
C ASP A 108 -26.88 -9.58 -6.63
N THR A 109 -26.60 -10.86 -6.95
CA THR A 109 -27.39 -12.01 -6.50
C THR A 109 -27.49 -12.16 -4.98
N ALA A 110 -26.49 -11.67 -4.23
CA ALA A 110 -26.50 -11.61 -2.76
C ALA A 110 -27.20 -10.36 -2.18
N LYS A 111 -27.69 -9.45 -3.03
CA LYS A 111 -28.41 -8.21 -2.67
C LYS A 111 -27.62 -7.27 -1.75
N LEU A 112 -26.32 -7.18 -1.95
CA LEU A 112 -25.44 -6.41 -1.07
C LEU A 112 -25.68 -4.90 -1.16
N LYS A 113 -26.02 -4.37 -2.35
CA LYS A 113 -26.33 -2.95 -2.54
C LYS A 113 -27.54 -2.50 -1.72
N GLU A 114 -28.53 -3.38 -1.59
CA GLU A 114 -29.75 -3.11 -0.83
C GLU A 114 -29.53 -3.33 0.67
N LYS A 115 -28.94 -4.48 1.04
CA LYS A 115 -28.90 -4.96 2.42
C LYS A 115 -27.65 -4.56 3.20
N ALA A 116 -26.53 -4.38 2.53
CA ALA A 116 -25.23 -4.14 3.14
C ALA A 116 -24.36 -3.13 2.37
N PRO A 117 -24.89 -1.98 1.89
CA PRO A 117 -24.10 -1.06 1.07
C PRO A 117 -22.91 -0.46 1.82
N ASN A 118 -23.03 -0.30 3.15
CA ASN A 118 -22.02 0.32 4.00
C ASN A 118 -21.60 -0.57 5.18
N ASN A 119 -21.82 -1.88 5.08
CA ASN A 119 -21.55 -2.82 6.17
C ASN A 119 -20.82 -4.06 5.64
N ALA A 120 -19.49 -4.07 5.76
CA ALA A 120 -18.67 -5.16 5.24
C ALA A 120 -18.93 -6.50 5.93
N ALA A 121 -19.18 -6.48 7.25
CA ALA A 121 -19.48 -7.69 8.01
C ALA A 121 -20.79 -8.33 7.54
N GLU A 122 -21.84 -7.53 7.34
CA GLU A 122 -23.11 -8.01 6.82
C GLU A 122 -22.98 -8.49 5.36
N ALA A 123 -22.20 -7.79 4.55
CA ALA A 123 -21.95 -8.19 3.17
C ALA A 123 -21.29 -9.58 3.08
N PHE A 124 -20.27 -9.83 3.90
CA PHE A 124 -19.60 -11.13 3.96
C PHE A 124 -20.54 -12.24 4.46
N LYS A 125 -21.41 -11.95 5.44
CA LYS A 125 -22.44 -12.92 5.88
C LYS A 125 -23.39 -13.29 4.73
N LEU A 126 -23.93 -12.30 4.03
CA LEU A 126 -24.86 -12.51 2.91
C LEU A 126 -24.22 -13.30 1.76
N ILE A 127 -22.96 -13.02 1.42
CA ILE A 127 -22.19 -13.82 0.45
C ILE A 127 -22.10 -15.28 0.91
N ASN A 128 -21.75 -15.52 2.18
CA ASN A 128 -21.64 -16.87 2.73
C ASN A 128 -22.99 -17.61 2.83
N GLU A 129 -24.07 -16.92 3.17
CA GLU A 129 -25.42 -17.49 3.29
C GLU A 129 -25.99 -17.87 1.93
N SER A 130 -25.86 -16.98 0.94
CA SER A 130 -26.30 -17.21 -0.44
C SER A 130 -25.37 -18.15 -1.21
N LYS A 131 -24.17 -18.44 -0.68
CA LYS A 131 -23.10 -19.16 -1.39
C LYS A 131 -22.79 -18.52 -2.74
N ALA A 132 -22.92 -17.20 -2.83
CA ALA A 132 -22.54 -16.45 -4.01
C ALA A 132 -21.03 -16.60 -4.26
N SER A 133 -20.63 -16.79 -5.51
CA SER A 133 -19.22 -16.97 -5.86
C SER A 133 -18.40 -15.78 -5.36
N PHE A 134 -17.29 -16.06 -4.70
CA PHE A 134 -16.35 -15.11 -4.14
C PHE A 134 -14.94 -15.49 -4.56
N VAL A 135 -14.21 -14.55 -5.15
CA VAL A 135 -12.80 -14.77 -5.53
C VAL A 135 -11.90 -14.10 -4.50
N SER A 136 -11.16 -14.91 -3.76
CA SER A 136 -10.09 -14.49 -2.88
C SER A 136 -8.78 -14.34 -3.64
N ARG A 137 -7.97 -13.38 -3.21
CA ARG A 137 -6.58 -13.24 -3.66
C ARG A 137 -5.74 -14.49 -3.41
N GLY A 138 -5.87 -15.10 -2.23
CA GLY A 138 -5.16 -16.33 -1.90
C GLY A 138 -3.63 -16.24 -1.87
N ASP A 139 -3.04 -15.04 -1.74
CA ASP A 139 -1.63 -14.76 -2.03
C ASP A 139 -0.83 -14.15 -0.84
N GLU A 140 -1.36 -14.29 0.39
CA GLU A 140 -0.84 -13.64 1.62
C GLU A 140 -0.57 -12.12 1.55
N SER A 141 -1.16 -11.43 0.57
CA SER A 141 -1.08 -9.97 0.46
C SER A 141 -1.82 -9.24 1.57
N GLY A 142 -1.69 -7.91 1.61
CA GLY A 142 -2.48 -7.07 2.52
C GLY A 142 -3.99 -7.19 2.27
N THR A 143 -4.43 -7.23 1.01
CA THR A 143 -5.85 -7.47 0.65
C THR A 143 -6.32 -8.82 1.15
N HIS A 144 -5.54 -9.89 0.95
CA HIS A 144 -5.88 -11.23 1.45
C HIS A 144 -5.92 -11.27 2.99
N THR A 145 -4.97 -10.60 3.66
CA THR A 145 -4.96 -10.47 5.13
C THR A 145 -6.22 -9.75 5.62
N LYS A 146 -6.63 -8.68 4.93
CA LYS A 146 -7.85 -7.93 5.23
C LYS A 146 -9.11 -8.80 5.07
N GLU A 147 -9.18 -9.52 3.95
CA GLU A 147 -10.27 -10.44 3.65
C GLU A 147 -10.41 -11.53 4.72
N LYS A 148 -9.31 -12.21 5.08
CA LYS A 148 -9.28 -13.21 6.16
C LYS A 148 -9.77 -12.62 7.49
N LYS A 149 -9.39 -11.36 7.80
CA LYS A 149 -9.87 -10.69 9.01
C LYS A 149 -11.39 -10.52 8.97
N LEU A 150 -11.96 -10.05 7.86
CA LEU A 150 -13.41 -9.86 7.70
C LEU A 150 -14.18 -11.18 7.87
N TRP A 151 -13.69 -12.29 7.28
CA TRP A 151 -14.26 -13.62 7.50
C TRP A 151 -14.21 -14.05 8.97
N LYS A 152 -13.05 -13.86 9.62
CA LYS A 152 -12.83 -14.22 11.02
C LYS A 152 -13.72 -13.41 11.97
N ASP A 153 -13.92 -12.12 11.71
CA ASP A 153 -14.72 -11.22 12.55
C ASP A 153 -16.19 -11.68 12.60
N ILE A 154 -16.70 -12.27 11.51
CA ILE A 154 -18.04 -12.89 11.46
C ILE A 154 -18.03 -14.38 11.84
N LYS A 155 -16.89 -14.92 12.28
CA LYS A 155 -16.68 -16.32 12.69
C LYS A 155 -17.02 -17.33 11.58
N VAL A 156 -16.76 -16.95 10.32
CA VAL A 156 -16.94 -17.81 9.15
C VAL A 156 -15.58 -18.26 8.65
N ASP A 157 -15.44 -19.57 8.40
CA ASP A 157 -14.33 -20.16 7.67
C ASP A 157 -14.82 -20.48 6.24
N PRO A 158 -14.49 -19.65 5.23
CA PRO A 158 -15.03 -19.80 3.89
C PRO A 158 -14.45 -21.04 3.20
N LYS A 159 -15.33 -21.97 2.84
CA LYS A 159 -14.96 -23.24 2.19
C LYS A 159 -16.03 -23.72 1.22
N GLY A 160 -15.59 -24.47 0.22
CA GLY A 160 -16.43 -25.02 -0.85
C GLY A 160 -16.27 -24.27 -2.17
N GLU A 161 -16.99 -24.72 -3.20
CA GLU A 161 -16.80 -24.26 -4.59
C GLU A 161 -17.10 -22.78 -4.82
N TRP A 162 -17.95 -22.17 -3.99
CA TRP A 162 -18.26 -20.75 -4.06
C TRP A 162 -17.08 -19.87 -3.65
N TYR A 163 -16.13 -20.36 -2.85
CA TYR A 163 -14.96 -19.60 -2.41
C TYR A 163 -13.71 -20.02 -3.20
N ILE A 164 -13.24 -19.13 -4.06
CA ILE A 164 -12.19 -19.41 -5.03
C ILE A 164 -10.91 -18.68 -4.60
N SER A 165 -9.94 -19.43 -4.09
CA SER A 165 -8.61 -18.90 -3.77
C SER A 165 -7.73 -18.87 -5.03
N ALA A 166 -7.47 -17.69 -5.58
CA ALA A 166 -6.81 -17.55 -6.88
C ALA A 166 -5.28 -17.68 -6.83
N GLY A 167 -4.64 -17.35 -5.72
CA GLY A 167 -3.18 -17.28 -5.59
C GLY A 167 -2.53 -16.26 -6.53
N LYS A 168 -3.23 -15.15 -6.82
CA LYS A 168 -2.85 -14.17 -7.85
C LYS A 168 -2.99 -12.74 -7.36
N GLY A 169 -2.30 -11.83 -8.05
CA GLY A 169 -2.41 -10.39 -7.82
C GLY A 169 -3.80 -9.83 -8.14
N MET A 170 -4.08 -8.62 -7.65
CA MET A 170 -5.43 -8.04 -7.63
C MET A 170 -6.05 -7.85 -9.02
N GLY A 171 -5.27 -7.45 -10.03
CA GLY A 171 -5.81 -7.28 -11.38
C GLY A 171 -6.32 -8.58 -12.00
N ALA A 172 -5.59 -9.68 -11.82
CA ALA A 172 -6.04 -11.00 -12.28
C ALA A 172 -7.25 -11.52 -11.49
N VAL A 173 -7.34 -11.19 -10.19
CA VAL A 173 -8.51 -11.52 -9.36
C VAL A 173 -9.75 -10.75 -9.79
N LEU A 174 -9.62 -9.46 -10.14
CA LEU A 174 -10.73 -8.67 -10.67
C LEU A 174 -11.21 -9.22 -12.02
N GLN A 175 -10.31 -9.61 -12.92
CA GLN A 175 -10.66 -10.26 -14.19
C GLN A 175 -11.39 -11.59 -13.96
N MET A 176 -10.86 -12.43 -13.06
CA MET A 176 -11.50 -13.71 -12.72
C MET A 176 -12.88 -13.50 -12.07
N ALA A 177 -13.01 -12.53 -11.17
CA ALA A 177 -14.29 -12.20 -10.55
C ALA A 177 -15.30 -11.71 -11.60
N ASN A 178 -14.84 -10.93 -12.58
CA ASN A 178 -15.65 -10.46 -13.69
C ASN A 178 -16.16 -11.62 -14.56
N GLU A 179 -15.25 -12.50 -15.01
CA GLU A 179 -15.59 -13.67 -15.85
C GLU A 179 -16.55 -14.64 -15.14
N LYS A 180 -16.34 -14.84 -13.84
CA LYS A 180 -17.14 -15.77 -13.03
C LYS A 180 -18.42 -15.14 -12.47
N LYS A 181 -18.68 -13.86 -12.74
CA LYS A 181 -19.76 -13.08 -12.10
C LYS A 181 -19.75 -13.22 -10.57
N ALA A 182 -18.56 -13.10 -9.99
CA ALA A 182 -18.30 -13.33 -8.58
C ALA A 182 -18.03 -12.01 -7.84
N TYR A 183 -18.17 -12.05 -6.53
CA TYR A 183 -17.80 -11.00 -5.60
C TYR A 183 -16.30 -11.06 -5.28
N THR A 184 -15.68 -9.93 -4.97
CA THR A 184 -14.31 -9.92 -4.43
C THR A 184 -14.06 -8.65 -3.60
N LEU A 185 -13.10 -8.73 -2.68
CA LEU A 185 -12.57 -7.58 -1.95
C LEU A 185 -11.38 -7.00 -2.72
N THR A 186 -11.41 -5.71 -2.98
CA THR A 186 -10.33 -5.00 -3.69
C THR A 186 -10.08 -3.64 -3.07
N ASP A 187 -8.86 -3.11 -3.20
CA ASP A 187 -8.65 -1.67 -2.97
C ASP A 187 -9.31 -0.87 -4.11
N ARG A 188 -9.81 0.32 -3.76
CA ARG A 188 -10.51 1.20 -4.72
C ARG A 188 -9.61 1.63 -5.87
N ALA A 189 -8.33 1.88 -5.61
CA ALA A 189 -7.36 2.31 -6.62
C ALA A 189 -7.24 1.30 -7.76
N THR A 190 -7.05 0.03 -7.43
CA THR A 190 -6.93 -1.04 -8.43
C THR A 190 -8.24 -1.25 -9.20
N TYR A 191 -9.39 -1.18 -8.53
CA TYR A 191 -10.68 -1.26 -9.23
C TYR A 191 -10.86 -0.11 -10.23
N LEU A 192 -10.59 1.13 -9.83
CA LEU A 192 -10.74 2.30 -10.70
C LEU A 192 -9.79 2.27 -11.90
N SER A 193 -8.56 1.75 -11.74
CA SER A 193 -7.61 1.62 -12.84
C SER A 193 -8.02 0.59 -13.90
N MET A 194 -8.92 -0.32 -13.54
CA MET A 194 -9.43 -1.39 -14.41
C MET A 194 -10.89 -1.25 -14.77
N LYS A 195 -11.60 -0.24 -14.24
CA LYS A 195 -13.06 -0.12 -14.32
C LYS A 195 -13.61 -0.22 -15.75
N ASP A 196 -12.92 0.37 -16.72
CA ASP A 196 -13.36 0.34 -18.13
C ASP A 196 -13.26 -1.04 -18.78
N LYS A 197 -12.59 -1.99 -18.12
CA LYS A 197 -12.41 -3.39 -18.58
C LYS A 197 -13.25 -4.38 -17.75
N LEU A 198 -14.08 -3.91 -16.83
CA LEU A 198 -14.83 -4.72 -15.90
C LEU A 198 -16.32 -4.37 -15.95
N ASP A 199 -17.18 -5.37 -15.89
CA ASP A 199 -18.62 -5.24 -15.66
C ASP A 199 -18.98 -5.24 -14.17
N LEU A 200 -18.00 -5.47 -13.30
CA LEU A 200 -18.16 -5.41 -11.85
C LEU A 200 -18.54 -4.00 -11.40
N VAL A 201 -19.41 -3.92 -10.40
CA VAL A 201 -19.81 -2.68 -9.75
C VAL A 201 -19.45 -2.73 -8.27
N ILE A 202 -19.26 -1.56 -7.66
CA ILE A 202 -19.14 -1.44 -6.21
C ILE A 202 -20.48 -1.81 -5.60
N VAL A 203 -20.48 -2.80 -4.71
CA VAL A 203 -21.69 -3.29 -4.02
C VAL A 203 -21.67 -3.01 -2.51
N THR A 204 -20.47 -2.85 -1.93
CA THR A 204 -20.29 -2.38 -0.55
C THR A 204 -19.04 -1.50 -0.46
N GLU A 205 -19.16 -0.34 0.19
CA GLU A 205 -18.06 0.61 0.42
C GLU A 205 -18.26 1.37 1.74
N LYS A 206 -17.32 2.23 2.16
CA LYS A 206 -17.51 3.17 3.29
C LYS A 206 -17.87 2.52 4.65
N SER A 207 -17.60 1.24 4.81
CA SER A 207 -17.65 0.56 6.10
C SER A 207 -16.37 0.88 6.88
N ASN A 208 -16.46 1.12 8.19
CA ASN A 208 -15.28 1.41 9.03
C ASN A 208 -14.20 0.32 8.91
N ASP A 209 -14.65 -0.93 8.83
CA ASP A 209 -13.78 -2.08 8.63
C ASP A 209 -13.18 -2.19 7.24
N LEU A 210 -13.44 -1.27 6.30
CA LEU A 210 -12.79 -1.22 5.00
C LEU A 210 -11.69 -0.14 4.92
N TYR A 211 -11.49 0.62 5.99
CA TYR A 211 -10.40 1.58 6.08
C TYR A 211 -9.04 0.89 5.98
N ASN A 212 -8.11 1.52 5.24
CA ASN A 212 -6.77 1.00 5.01
C ASN A 212 -5.74 2.12 5.20
N GLN A 213 -5.25 2.23 6.43
CA GLN A 213 -4.29 3.25 6.84
C GLN A 213 -2.86 2.84 6.51
N TYR A 214 -2.15 3.70 5.81
CA TYR A 214 -0.73 3.55 5.55
C TYR A 214 0.08 4.25 6.64
N GLY A 215 1.08 3.53 7.14
CA GLY A 215 2.07 4.02 8.08
C GLY A 215 3.47 3.99 7.45
N VAL A 216 4.27 5.01 7.75
CA VAL A 216 5.70 5.03 7.45
C VAL A 216 6.49 4.87 8.75
N ILE A 217 7.54 4.03 8.70
CA ILE A 217 8.33 3.65 9.88
C ILE A 217 9.81 3.62 9.49
N MET A 218 10.63 4.38 10.21
CA MET A 218 12.09 4.25 10.12
C MET A 218 12.55 3.07 10.98
N LEU A 219 13.48 2.26 10.47
CA LEU A 219 14.03 1.16 11.25
C LEU A 219 14.89 1.64 12.41
N ASN A 220 15.02 0.82 13.44
CA ASN A 220 15.85 1.15 14.60
C ASN A 220 17.34 0.96 14.28
N THR A 221 18.11 2.04 14.40
CA THR A 221 19.56 2.09 14.14
C THR A 221 20.39 1.34 15.18
N GLU A 222 19.86 1.12 16.38
CA GLU A 222 20.52 0.30 17.42
C GLU A 222 20.57 -1.18 17.02
N LYS A 223 19.64 -1.63 16.18
CA LYS A 223 19.56 -3.02 15.72
C LYS A 223 20.21 -3.25 14.35
N ASN A 224 20.04 -2.29 13.44
CA ASN A 224 20.44 -2.43 12.05
C ASN A 224 21.18 -1.19 11.56
N LYS A 225 22.22 -1.39 10.73
CA LYS A 225 22.90 -0.29 10.07
C LYS A 225 22.09 0.19 8.87
N ILE A 226 21.37 1.29 9.04
CA ILE A 226 20.52 1.90 8.00
C ILE A 226 21.02 3.28 7.56
N LYS A 227 20.44 3.80 6.49
CA LYS A 227 20.56 5.18 6.01
C LYS A 227 19.61 6.11 6.78
N GLU A 228 19.89 6.30 8.07
CA GLU A 228 19.02 7.03 9.01
C GLU A 228 18.65 8.44 8.52
N LYS A 229 19.65 9.19 8.04
CA LYS A 229 19.44 10.56 7.54
C LYS A 229 18.48 10.59 6.36
N GLU A 230 18.71 9.72 5.38
CA GLU A 230 17.85 9.60 4.19
C GLU A 230 16.43 9.13 4.56
N ALA A 231 16.31 8.15 5.46
CA ALA A 231 15.01 7.66 5.93
C ALA A 231 14.21 8.75 6.65
N LYS A 232 14.87 9.57 7.48
CA LYS A 232 14.24 10.70 8.15
C LYS A 232 13.78 11.77 7.15
N GLU A 233 14.63 12.14 6.19
CA GLU A 233 14.26 13.09 5.13
C GLU A 233 13.08 12.58 4.29
N TYR A 234 13.01 11.28 4.00
CA TYR A 234 11.87 10.66 3.33
C TYR A 234 10.58 10.77 4.15
N ILE A 235 10.62 10.44 5.45
CA ILE A 235 9.45 10.57 6.33
C ILE A 235 9.00 12.03 6.43
N ASP A 236 9.93 12.95 6.68
CA ASP A 236 9.65 14.39 6.76
C ASP A 236 9.03 14.92 5.47
N TRP A 237 9.51 14.47 4.31
CA TRP A 237 8.96 14.87 3.01
C TRP A 237 7.56 14.30 2.79
N MET A 238 7.34 13.03 3.10
CA MET A 238 6.02 12.38 3.00
C MET A 238 4.97 13.05 3.88
N LEU A 239 5.37 13.59 5.04
CA LEU A 239 4.49 14.31 5.98
C LEU A 239 4.42 15.82 5.71
N SER A 240 5.22 16.35 4.79
CA SER A 240 5.23 17.78 4.45
C SER A 240 3.95 18.21 3.72
N ASP A 241 3.65 19.51 3.72
CA ASP A 241 2.54 20.09 2.95
C ASP A 241 2.60 19.71 1.47
N LYS A 242 3.80 19.69 0.87
CA LYS A 242 3.99 19.28 -0.53
C LYS A 242 3.68 17.79 -0.71
N GLY A 243 4.24 16.92 0.12
CA GLY A 243 4.02 15.47 0.05
C GLY A 243 2.54 15.12 0.24
N GLN A 244 1.91 15.67 1.27
CA GLN A 244 0.49 15.46 1.56
C GLN A 244 -0.42 16.00 0.45
N LYS A 245 -0.09 17.16 -0.14
CA LYS A 245 -0.82 17.68 -1.30
C LYS A 245 -0.74 16.74 -2.50
N LEU A 246 0.47 16.29 -2.87
CA LEU A 246 0.68 15.37 -4.00
C LEU A 246 -0.08 14.05 -3.79
N ILE A 247 -0.03 13.49 -2.59
CA ILE A 247 -0.81 12.29 -2.22
C ILE A 247 -2.31 12.52 -2.45
N GLY A 248 -2.85 13.64 -1.96
CA GLY A 248 -4.26 13.97 -2.09
C GLY A 248 -4.71 14.38 -3.51
N GLU A 249 -3.76 14.65 -4.42
CA GLU A 249 -4.03 14.94 -5.83
C GLU A 249 -3.92 13.71 -6.72
N TYR A 250 -3.19 12.68 -6.27
CA TYR A 250 -2.95 11.48 -7.05
C TYR A 250 -4.25 10.79 -7.51
N GLY A 251 -4.35 10.59 -8.82
CA GLY A 251 -5.46 9.93 -9.48
C GLY A 251 -6.63 10.83 -9.87
N LYS A 252 -6.72 12.08 -9.39
CA LYS A 252 -7.84 12.98 -9.74
C LYS A 252 -7.98 13.20 -11.25
N GLU A 253 -6.86 13.47 -11.92
CA GLU A 253 -6.85 13.71 -13.36
C GLU A 253 -7.30 12.49 -14.17
N LYS A 254 -6.85 11.30 -13.77
CA LYS A 254 -7.10 10.06 -14.51
C LYS A 254 -8.43 9.39 -14.19
N TYR A 255 -8.86 9.47 -12.93
CA TYR A 255 -10.00 8.70 -12.40
C TYR A 255 -11.15 9.57 -11.91
N GLY A 256 -11.04 10.90 -12.02
CA GLY A 256 -12.05 11.86 -11.55
C GLY A 256 -12.15 11.98 -10.03
N GLN A 257 -11.31 11.26 -9.27
CA GLN A 257 -11.24 11.28 -7.81
C GLN A 257 -9.85 10.93 -7.31
N ALA A 258 -9.51 11.35 -6.09
CA ALA A 258 -8.26 10.95 -5.46
C ALA A 258 -8.27 9.47 -5.10
N LEU A 259 -7.15 8.77 -5.30
CA LEU A 259 -7.01 7.36 -4.93
C LEU A 259 -6.61 7.17 -3.47
N PHE A 260 -6.02 8.21 -2.87
CA PHE A 260 -5.63 8.24 -1.47
C PHE A 260 -6.08 9.56 -0.85
N VAL A 261 -6.43 9.50 0.43
CA VAL A 261 -6.67 10.68 1.25
C VAL A 261 -5.46 10.87 2.15
N ALA A 262 -4.81 12.01 1.98
CA ALA A 262 -3.67 12.42 2.78
C ALA A 262 -4.13 12.78 4.20
N ASN A 263 -3.50 12.19 5.22
CA ASN A 263 -3.82 12.45 6.62
C ASN A 263 -2.59 12.49 7.55
N GLY A 264 -1.40 12.52 6.97
CA GLY A 264 -0.15 12.68 7.69
C GLY A 264 0.00 14.07 8.27
N LYS A 265 0.64 14.13 9.41
CA LYS A 265 0.95 15.35 10.15
C LYS A 265 2.38 15.26 10.64
N LYS A 266 3.08 16.39 10.58
CA LYS A 266 4.41 16.55 11.15
C LYS A 266 4.34 16.82 12.65
#